data_AF-A0A832TNR5-F1
#
_entry.id   AF-A0A832TNR5-F1
#
_cell.length_a   1.000
_cell.length_b   1.000
_cell.length_c   1.000
_cell.angle_alpha   90.00
_cell.angle_beta   90.00
_cell.angle_gamma   90.00
#
_symmetry.space_group_name_H-M   'P 1'
#
loop_
_entity.id
_entity.type
_entity.pdbx_description
1 polymer ?
#
loop_
_entity_poly.entity_id
_entity_poly.type
_entity_poly.pdbx_seq_one_letter_code
_entity_poly.pdbx_strand_id
1 'polypeptide(L)'
;MYLLRKKLEGKGFQIYPFLLLWRKNTRSEWFPKIARSNWYKLFEKIGVGLGIISLISGIALIFYVISEFISPKAPQSAQLRLEPVIPGVTIGINQLPYILLAIGISVTLHELAHAVSATSNNVKVRSGGFLFLIFFPGAFVEPDEEEYNSSNYSVRLKILSAGLAVNLILAAIFFPLAIYLPPMLSQGLQIVGELKNYPAYNSSIPVNSIILGIDGHSIHTSTQLETYLHRGGIQTLTLLFPNGSIGNVSVNISDPQHLLGVYLTYYFPPFIYSLLDFIIWMFTINFSLALFNGAPLIITDGGKVFNELLKKLGVNEKTSYLIQGIITMLFISAILLSINPLQ
;
A
#
# COMPACT_ATOMS: atom_id res chain seq x y z
N MET A 1 -0.77 -29.83 -24.71
CA MET A 1 -0.34 -28.49 -24.27
C MET A 1 -0.12 -27.51 -25.43
N TYR A 2 0.66 -27.86 -26.47
CA TYR A 2 0.94 -26.99 -27.63
C TYR A 2 -0.30 -26.52 -28.41
N LEU A 3 -1.24 -27.43 -28.71
CA LEU A 3 -2.49 -27.08 -29.42
C LEU A 3 -3.39 -26.13 -28.64
N LEU A 4 -3.41 -26.24 -27.31
CA LEU A 4 -4.15 -25.33 -26.42
C LEU A 4 -3.53 -23.94 -26.44
N ARG A 5 -2.19 -23.85 -26.35
CA ARG A 5 -1.44 -22.59 -26.45
C ARG A 5 -1.72 -21.87 -27.77
N LYS A 6 -1.62 -22.56 -28.91
CA LYS A 6 -1.86 -21.98 -30.24
C LYS A 6 -3.31 -21.45 -30.40
N LYS A 7 -4.29 -22.16 -29.80
CA LYS A 7 -5.70 -21.73 -29.79
C LYS A 7 -5.93 -20.49 -28.90
N LEU A 8 -5.17 -20.35 -27.81
CA LEU A 8 -5.22 -19.20 -26.91
C LEU A 8 -4.48 -17.98 -27.51
N GLU A 9 -3.38 -18.18 -28.22
CA GLU A 9 -2.67 -17.14 -28.99
C GLU A 9 -3.58 -16.48 -30.02
N GLY A 10 -4.40 -17.26 -30.73
CA GLY A 10 -5.43 -16.72 -31.64
C GLY A 10 -6.53 -15.90 -30.95
N LYS A 11 -6.63 -15.95 -29.61
CA LYS A 11 -7.57 -15.14 -28.80
C LYS A 11 -6.88 -13.98 -28.05
N GLY A 12 -5.60 -13.71 -28.36
CA GLY A 12 -4.83 -12.62 -27.75
C GLY A 12 -4.04 -13.01 -26.49
N PHE A 13 -4.01 -14.29 -26.11
CA PHE A 13 -3.21 -14.75 -24.97
C PHE A 13 -1.78 -15.10 -25.38
N GLN A 14 -0.80 -14.57 -24.67
CA GLN A 14 0.60 -14.97 -24.77
C GLN A 14 1.01 -15.63 -23.44
N ILE A 15 1.54 -16.84 -23.53
CA ILE A 15 1.90 -17.65 -22.36
C ILE A 15 3.41 -17.83 -22.36
N TYR A 16 4.06 -17.24 -21.37
CA TYR A 16 5.48 -17.40 -21.06
C TYR A 16 5.63 -18.11 -19.70
N PRO A 17 6.82 -18.64 -19.37
CA PRO A 17 7.10 -19.08 -18.01
C PRO A 17 6.79 -17.95 -17.02
N PHE A 18 5.93 -18.23 -16.04
CA PHE A 18 5.50 -17.28 -15.01
C PHE A 18 4.74 -16.03 -15.47
N LEU A 19 4.45 -15.85 -16.76
CA LEU A 19 3.72 -14.68 -17.26
C LEU A 19 2.61 -15.12 -18.22
N LEU A 20 1.36 -14.82 -17.84
CA LEU A 20 0.20 -14.91 -18.70
C LEU A 20 -0.20 -13.49 -19.11
N LEU A 21 -0.16 -13.19 -20.40
CA LEU A 21 -0.55 -11.89 -20.94
C LEU A 21 -1.76 -12.06 -21.85
N TRP A 22 -2.77 -11.23 -21.67
CA TRP A 22 -3.90 -11.13 -22.57
C TRP A 22 -3.95 -9.72 -23.16
N ARG A 23 -3.72 -9.61 -24.47
CA ARG A 23 -3.69 -8.34 -25.21
C ARG A 23 -4.80 -8.30 -26.23
N LYS A 24 -5.43 -7.13 -26.37
CA LYS A 24 -6.40 -6.87 -27.42
C LYS A 24 -6.26 -5.44 -27.95
N ASN A 25 -6.53 -5.25 -29.24
CA ASN A 25 -6.77 -3.91 -29.76
C ASN A 25 -7.97 -3.31 -29.03
N THR A 26 -7.87 -2.04 -28.65
CA THR A 26 -8.90 -1.38 -27.85
C THR A 26 -9.49 -0.18 -28.59
N ARG A 27 -10.43 0.49 -27.93
CA ARG A 27 -10.95 1.78 -28.39
C ARG A 27 -9.84 2.83 -28.40
N SER A 28 -9.84 3.68 -29.43
CA SER A 28 -8.87 4.78 -29.56
C SER A 28 -9.00 5.82 -28.45
N GLU A 29 -10.22 6.02 -27.92
CA GLU A 29 -10.53 6.98 -26.86
C GLU A 29 -11.20 6.29 -25.66
N TRP A 30 -10.78 6.65 -24.46
CA TRP A 30 -11.26 6.12 -23.20
C TRP A 30 -11.96 7.22 -22.38
N PHE A 31 -13.25 7.00 -22.08
CA PHE A 31 -14.09 7.92 -21.31
C PHE A 31 -14.04 9.39 -21.82
N PRO A 32 -14.31 9.66 -23.11
CA PRO A 32 -14.08 10.98 -23.71
C PRO A 32 -14.86 12.13 -23.04
N LYS A 33 -16.06 11.84 -22.51
CA LYS A 33 -16.84 12.82 -21.74
C LYS A 33 -16.11 13.28 -20.47
N ILE A 34 -15.46 12.35 -19.77
CA ILE A 34 -14.68 12.65 -18.55
C ILE A 34 -13.37 13.30 -18.95
N ALA A 35 -12.65 12.70 -19.90
CA ALA A 35 -11.33 13.15 -20.36
C ALA A 35 -11.34 14.62 -20.83
N ARG A 36 -12.41 15.06 -21.52
CA ARG A 36 -12.53 16.43 -22.05
C ARG A 36 -13.09 17.45 -21.05
N SER A 37 -13.47 17.01 -19.84
CA SER A 37 -14.04 17.89 -18.81
C SER A 37 -13.01 18.83 -18.16
N ASN A 38 -13.48 19.96 -17.64
CA ASN A 38 -12.61 20.92 -16.93
C ASN A 38 -11.99 20.33 -15.65
N TRP A 39 -12.76 19.51 -14.92
CA TRP A 39 -12.27 18.81 -13.73
C TRP A 39 -11.13 17.85 -14.07
N TYR A 40 -11.22 17.13 -15.18
CA TYR A 40 -10.13 16.24 -15.60
C TYR A 40 -8.87 17.02 -16.01
N LYS A 41 -9.02 18.14 -16.73
CA LYS A 41 -7.89 19.04 -17.03
C LYS A 41 -7.23 19.61 -15.78
N LEU A 42 -8.00 19.87 -14.72
CA LEU A 42 -7.48 20.26 -13.40
C LEU A 42 -6.74 19.08 -12.74
N PHE A 43 -7.33 17.90 -12.74
CA PHE A 43 -6.70 16.66 -12.25
C PHE A 43 -5.34 16.43 -12.92
N GLU A 44 -5.22 16.60 -14.24
CA GLU A 44 -3.93 16.41 -14.94
C GLU A 44 -2.86 17.41 -14.48
N LYS A 45 -3.24 18.68 -14.26
CA LYS A 45 -2.31 19.69 -13.75
C LYS A 45 -1.82 19.36 -12.35
N ILE A 46 -2.75 18.98 -11.46
CA ILE A 46 -2.43 18.53 -10.10
C ILE A 46 -1.58 17.25 -10.19
N GLY A 47 -1.93 16.33 -11.07
CA GLY A 47 -1.27 15.05 -11.28
C GLY A 47 0.20 15.20 -11.68
N VAL A 48 0.54 16.15 -12.55
CA VAL A 48 1.95 16.47 -12.85
C VAL A 48 2.70 16.93 -11.59
N GLY A 49 2.08 17.78 -10.77
CA GLY A 49 2.66 18.21 -9.49
C GLY A 49 2.88 17.03 -8.53
N LEU A 50 1.87 16.18 -8.39
CA LEU A 50 1.94 14.95 -7.58
C LEU A 50 3.00 13.98 -8.09
N GLY A 51 3.14 13.81 -9.41
CA GLY A 51 4.18 12.96 -10.02
C GLY A 51 5.59 13.46 -9.72
N ILE A 52 5.82 14.78 -9.78
CA ILE A 52 7.11 15.39 -9.40
C ILE A 52 7.37 15.21 -7.89
N ILE A 53 6.35 15.37 -7.05
CA ILE A 53 6.46 15.12 -5.61
C ILE A 53 6.84 13.66 -5.35
N SER A 54 6.14 12.69 -5.95
CA SER A 54 6.47 11.26 -5.84
C SER A 54 7.90 10.95 -6.28
N LEU A 55 8.38 11.59 -7.36
CA LEU A 55 9.75 11.45 -7.82
C LEU A 55 10.76 11.93 -6.79
N ILE A 56 10.55 13.14 -6.23
CA ILE A 56 11.42 13.69 -5.20
C ILE A 56 11.36 12.83 -3.93
N SER A 57 10.17 12.43 -3.50
CA SER A 57 9.96 11.57 -2.33
C SER A 57 10.61 10.19 -2.50
N GLY A 58 10.55 9.60 -3.69
CA GLY A 58 11.21 8.33 -4.01
C GLY A 58 12.74 8.43 -3.90
N ILE A 59 13.32 9.49 -4.46
CA ILE A 59 14.76 9.77 -4.31
C ILE A 59 15.11 9.96 -2.82
N ALA A 60 14.37 10.84 -2.12
CA ALA A 60 14.61 11.14 -0.71
C ALA A 60 14.52 9.89 0.18
N LEU A 61 13.56 9.00 -0.09
CA LEU A 61 13.38 7.75 0.64
C LEU A 61 14.57 6.81 0.44
N ILE A 62 15.07 6.66 -0.79
CA ILE A 62 16.26 5.83 -1.09
C ILE A 62 17.47 6.34 -0.30
N PHE A 63 17.74 7.64 -0.36
CA PHE A 63 18.86 8.23 0.35
C PHE A 63 18.68 8.16 1.86
N TYR A 64 17.47 8.38 2.37
CA TYR A 64 17.16 8.27 3.80
C TYR A 64 17.48 6.88 4.33
N VAL A 65 16.97 5.84 3.66
CA VAL A 65 17.20 4.44 4.07
C VAL A 65 18.68 4.12 4.06
N ILE A 66 19.42 4.48 3.00
CA ILE A 66 20.88 4.28 2.94
C ILE A 66 21.60 5.04 4.07
N SER A 67 21.18 6.28 4.37
CA SER A 67 21.81 7.08 5.42
C SER A 67 21.63 6.49 6.82
N GLU A 68 20.48 5.88 7.11
CA GLU A 68 20.24 5.17 8.37
C GLU A 68 21.16 3.95 8.53
N PHE A 69 21.60 3.33 7.43
CA PHE A 69 22.59 2.25 7.49
C PHE A 69 24.02 2.72 7.68
N ILE A 70 24.39 3.88 7.12
CA ILE A 70 25.73 4.47 7.28
C ILE A 70 25.90 5.09 8.67
N SER A 71 24.82 5.62 9.25
CA SER A 71 24.83 6.31 10.54
C SER A 71 23.59 5.91 11.35
N PRO A 72 23.57 4.68 11.89
CA PRO A 72 22.42 4.17 12.61
C PRO A 72 22.15 5.02 13.86
N LYS A 73 20.91 5.52 13.94
CA LYS A 73 20.41 6.17 15.16
C LYS A 73 20.16 5.12 16.24
N ALA A 74 20.12 5.57 17.49
CA ALA A 74 19.93 4.71 18.66
C ALA A 74 18.76 3.70 18.46
N PRO A 75 18.89 2.46 18.98
CA PRO A 75 18.03 1.32 18.67
C PRO A 75 16.54 1.48 19.07
N GLN A 76 16.17 2.57 19.73
CA GLN A 76 14.79 2.87 20.14
C GLN A 76 13.99 3.66 19.08
N SER A 77 14.61 4.10 17.98
CA SER A 77 13.87 4.78 16.90
C SER A 77 13.33 3.78 15.88
N ALA A 78 12.06 3.92 15.52
CA ALA A 78 11.46 3.14 14.43
C ALA A 78 12.18 3.46 13.12
N GLN A 79 12.94 2.49 12.61
CA GLN A 79 13.68 2.64 11.35
C GLN A 79 12.72 2.41 10.17
N LEU A 80 12.70 3.35 9.21
CA LEU A 80 12.02 3.12 7.93
C LEU A 80 12.81 2.08 7.13
N ARG A 81 12.12 1.04 6.67
CA ARG A 81 12.69 -0.06 5.89
C ARG A 81 11.92 -0.22 4.59
N LEU A 82 12.65 -0.55 3.52
CA LEU A 82 12.09 -0.94 2.23
C LEU A 82 11.97 -2.47 2.19
N GLU A 83 10.98 -3.00 2.90
CA GLU A 83 10.75 -4.44 2.98
C GLU A 83 9.76 -4.90 1.89
N PRO A 84 10.14 -5.85 1.03
CA PRO A 84 9.22 -6.40 0.04
C PRO A 84 8.07 -7.18 0.68
N VAL A 85 6.87 -7.06 0.10
CA VAL A 85 5.71 -7.85 0.52
C VAL A 85 5.82 -9.26 -0.07
N ILE A 86 6.12 -10.25 0.77
CA ILE A 86 6.35 -11.65 0.40
C ILE A 86 5.40 -12.53 1.24
N PRO A 87 4.32 -13.06 0.62
CA PRO A 87 3.42 -14.02 1.24
C PRO A 87 4.16 -15.21 1.87
N GLY A 88 3.91 -15.47 3.14
CA GLY A 88 4.53 -16.55 3.93
C GLY A 88 5.88 -16.20 4.55
N VAL A 89 6.49 -15.06 4.21
CA VAL A 89 7.77 -14.60 4.78
C VAL A 89 7.57 -13.31 5.57
N THR A 90 7.16 -12.23 4.91
CA THR A 90 6.98 -10.91 5.55
C THR A 90 5.52 -10.66 5.96
N ILE A 91 4.59 -11.45 5.41
CA ILE A 91 3.15 -11.38 5.70
C ILE A 91 2.49 -12.76 5.70
N GLY A 92 1.39 -12.91 6.44
CA GLY A 92 0.62 -14.16 6.47
C GLY A 92 -0.04 -14.50 5.14
N ILE A 93 -0.11 -15.78 4.78
CA ILE A 93 -0.73 -16.25 3.52
C ILE A 93 -2.23 -15.90 3.46
N ASN A 94 -2.90 -15.82 4.60
CA ASN A 94 -4.29 -15.39 4.72
C ASN A 94 -4.53 -13.95 4.22
N GLN A 95 -3.49 -13.12 4.11
CA GLN A 95 -3.58 -11.76 3.58
C GLN A 95 -3.58 -11.71 2.05
N LEU A 96 -3.13 -12.79 1.39
CA LEU A 96 -2.93 -12.83 -0.05
C LEU A 96 -4.19 -12.45 -0.87
N PRO A 97 -5.41 -12.93 -0.55
CA PRO A 97 -6.60 -12.55 -1.33
C PRO A 97 -6.85 -11.04 -1.35
N TYR A 98 -6.65 -10.35 -0.22
CA TYR A 98 -6.87 -8.91 -0.10
C TYR A 98 -5.79 -8.12 -0.84
N ILE A 99 -4.54 -8.59 -0.78
CA ILE A 99 -3.41 -8.01 -1.52
C ILE A 99 -3.63 -8.12 -3.02
N LEU A 100 -3.98 -9.31 -3.52
CA LEU A 100 -4.20 -9.52 -4.95
C LEU A 100 -5.38 -8.68 -5.46
N LEU A 101 -6.45 -8.57 -4.67
CA LEU A 101 -7.57 -7.71 -4.99
C LEU A 101 -7.15 -6.23 -5.02
N ALA A 102 -6.40 -5.77 -4.01
CA ALA A 102 -5.91 -4.39 -3.94
C ALA A 102 -4.96 -4.08 -5.11
N ILE A 103 -4.01 -4.94 -5.44
CA ILE A 103 -3.11 -4.79 -6.60
C ILE A 103 -3.91 -4.75 -7.89
N GLY A 104 -4.84 -5.69 -8.09
CA GLY A 104 -5.64 -5.76 -9.31
C GLY A 104 -6.45 -4.48 -9.56
N ILE A 105 -7.11 -3.96 -8.52
CA ILE A 105 -7.84 -2.70 -8.59
C ILE A 105 -6.88 -1.53 -8.85
N SER A 106 -5.80 -1.44 -8.09
CA SER A 106 -4.87 -0.31 -8.12
C SER A 106 -4.17 -0.18 -9.48
N VAL A 107 -3.61 -1.27 -10.01
CA VAL A 107 -2.96 -1.27 -11.32
C VAL A 107 -3.96 -1.03 -12.45
N THR A 108 -5.17 -1.59 -12.36
CA THR A 108 -6.21 -1.32 -13.38
C THR A 108 -6.59 0.16 -13.42
N LEU A 109 -6.78 0.79 -12.26
CA LEU A 109 -7.10 2.22 -12.18
C LEU A 109 -5.92 3.10 -12.61
N HIS A 110 -4.69 2.69 -12.31
CA HIS A 110 -3.46 3.33 -12.77
C HIS A 110 -3.36 3.39 -14.29
N GLU A 111 -3.48 2.24 -14.95
CA GLU A 111 -3.41 2.12 -16.40
C GLU A 111 -4.58 2.82 -17.10
N LEU A 112 -5.76 2.75 -16.48
CA LEU A 112 -6.91 3.49 -16.96
C LEU A 112 -6.66 5.01 -16.90
N ALA A 113 -5.96 5.51 -15.90
CA ALA A 113 -5.62 6.93 -15.79
C ALA A 113 -4.74 7.38 -16.96
N HIS A 114 -3.75 6.59 -17.36
CA HIS A 114 -2.95 6.85 -18.56
C HIS A 114 -3.83 6.90 -19.81
N ALA A 115 -4.76 5.95 -19.98
CA ALA A 115 -5.67 5.90 -21.12
C ALA A 115 -6.57 7.14 -21.23
N VAL A 116 -7.15 7.57 -20.10
CA VAL A 116 -8.02 8.75 -20.04
C VAL A 116 -7.21 10.03 -20.26
N SER A 117 -5.96 10.10 -19.77
CA SER A 117 -5.09 11.26 -19.99
C SER A 117 -4.59 11.35 -21.43
N ALA A 118 -4.29 10.21 -22.06
CA ALA A 118 -4.02 10.15 -23.49
C ALA A 118 -5.22 10.71 -24.28
N THR A 119 -6.43 10.27 -23.94
CA THR A 119 -7.68 10.76 -24.56
C THR A 119 -7.89 12.26 -24.35
N SER A 120 -7.61 12.79 -23.14
CA SER A 120 -7.72 14.22 -22.82
C SER A 120 -6.80 15.09 -23.69
N ASN A 121 -5.63 14.55 -24.06
CA ASN A 121 -4.63 15.25 -24.85
C ASN A 121 -4.58 14.79 -26.32
N ASN A 122 -5.67 14.15 -26.81
CA ASN A 122 -5.81 13.69 -28.20
C ASN A 122 -4.73 12.72 -28.68
N VAL A 123 -4.19 11.90 -27.77
CA VAL A 123 -3.31 10.77 -28.10
C VAL A 123 -4.16 9.51 -28.07
N LYS A 124 -4.20 8.76 -29.18
CA LYS A 124 -4.99 7.53 -29.27
C LYS A 124 -4.39 6.42 -28.43
N VAL A 125 -5.24 5.49 -28.00
CA VAL A 125 -4.84 4.23 -27.37
C VAL A 125 -4.96 3.09 -28.38
N ARG A 126 -3.86 2.41 -28.70
CA ARG A 126 -3.85 1.31 -29.67
C ARG A 126 -4.33 0.01 -29.04
N SER A 127 -3.80 -0.30 -27.88
CA SER A 127 -3.89 -1.63 -27.28
C SER A 127 -3.96 -1.54 -25.76
N GLY A 128 -4.38 -2.61 -25.14
CA GLY A 128 -4.47 -2.76 -23.70
C GLY A 128 -4.82 -4.18 -23.34
N GLY A 129 -4.74 -4.48 -22.05
CA GLY A 129 -4.91 -5.84 -21.62
C GLY A 129 -4.69 -6.06 -20.13
N PHE A 130 -4.69 -7.34 -19.78
CA PHE A 130 -4.40 -7.82 -18.45
C PHE A 130 -3.24 -8.79 -18.50
N LEU A 131 -2.48 -8.84 -17.42
CA LEU A 131 -1.41 -9.80 -17.25
C LEU A 131 -1.48 -10.43 -15.86
N PHE A 132 -0.93 -11.63 -15.73
CA PHE A 132 -0.64 -12.26 -14.45
C PHE A 132 0.83 -12.64 -14.42
N LEU A 133 1.57 -12.07 -13.47
CA LEU A 133 2.94 -12.49 -13.16
C LEU A 133 2.86 -13.47 -11.98
N ILE A 134 3.08 -14.75 -12.26
CA ILE A 134 2.77 -15.88 -11.37
C ILE A 134 1.28 -15.86 -11.02
N PHE A 135 0.90 -15.24 -9.91
CA PHE A 135 -0.48 -15.04 -9.47
C PHE A 135 -0.83 -13.56 -9.25
N PHE A 136 0.13 -12.64 -9.42
CA PHE A 136 -0.09 -11.20 -9.25
C PHE A 136 -0.80 -10.61 -10.47
N PRO A 137 -2.00 -10.02 -10.30
CA PRO A 137 -2.71 -9.39 -11.40
C PRO A 137 -2.03 -8.08 -11.80
N GLY A 138 -2.07 -7.79 -13.09
CA GLY A 138 -1.65 -6.53 -13.68
C GLY A 138 -2.55 -6.14 -14.84
N ALA A 139 -2.47 -4.87 -15.22
CA ALA A 139 -3.10 -4.32 -16.41
C ALA A 139 -2.03 -3.56 -17.19
N PHE A 140 -2.31 -3.25 -18.45
CA PHE A 140 -1.51 -2.31 -19.21
C PHE A 140 -2.37 -1.60 -20.25
N VAL A 141 -2.01 -0.36 -20.57
CA VAL A 141 -2.53 0.40 -21.71
C VAL A 141 -1.37 0.91 -22.56
N GLU A 142 -1.52 0.83 -23.89
CA GLU A 142 -0.53 1.28 -24.86
C GLU A 142 -1.09 2.46 -25.66
N PRO A 143 -0.73 3.71 -25.29
CA PRO A 143 -0.89 4.87 -26.17
C PRO A 143 -0.17 4.67 -27.51
N ASP A 144 -0.65 5.34 -28.54
CA ASP A 144 0.01 5.40 -29.84
C ASP A 144 1.40 6.05 -29.69
N GLU A 145 2.45 5.28 -29.94
CA GLU A 145 3.83 5.71 -29.71
C GLU A 145 4.24 6.91 -30.59
N GLU A 146 3.78 6.96 -31.83
CA GLU A 146 4.12 8.05 -32.76
C GLU A 146 3.43 9.35 -32.33
N GLU A 147 2.13 9.28 -32.03
CA GLU A 147 1.37 10.43 -31.51
C GLU A 147 1.91 10.88 -30.15
N TYR A 148 2.26 9.94 -29.26
CA TYR A 148 2.84 10.25 -27.94
C TYR A 148 4.20 10.93 -28.05
N ASN A 149 5.12 10.35 -28.83
CA ASN A 149 6.50 10.86 -28.96
C ASN A 149 6.54 12.22 -29.67
N SER A 150 5.68 12.44 -30.66
CA SER A 150 5.57 13.72 -31.37
C SER A 150 4.80 14.80 -30.58
N SER A 151 4.10 14.44 -29.51
CA SER A 151 3.34 15.39 -28.69
C SER A 151 4.23 16.39 -27.92
N ASN A 152 3.62 17.46 -27.41
CA ASN A 152 4.34 18.44 -26.60
C ASN A 152 4.80 17.83 -25.26
N TYR A 153 5.93 18.32 -24.74
CA TYR A 153 6.47 17.93 -23.43
C TYR A 153 5.42 17.92 -22.30
N SER A 154 4.57 18.95 -22.24
CA SER A 154 3.52 19.02 -21.20
C SER A 154 2.47 17.91 -21.35
N VAL A 155 2.20 17.43 -22.57
CA VAL A 155 1.26 16.33 -22.81
C VAL A 155 1.85 15.03 -22.29
N ARG A 156 3.12 14.75 -22.64
CA ARG A 156 3.83 13.56 -22.16
C ARG A 156 3.87 13.50 -20.64
N LEU A 157 4.21 14.61 -19.98
CA LEU A 157 4.20 14.67 -18.51
C LEU A 157 2.82 14.37 -17.91
N LYS A 158 1.73 14.91 -18.47
CA LYS A 158 0.38 14.65 -17.94
C LYS A 158 0.01 13.18 -18.07
N ILE A 159 0.27 12.59 -19.24
CA ILE A 159 -0.03 11.18 -19.49
C ILE A 159 0.75 10.32 -18.51
N LEU A 160 2.07 10.53 -18.39
CA LEU A 160 2.92 9.77 -17.47
C LEU A 160 2.53 9.96 -16.00
N SER A 161 2.12 11.16 -15.60
CA SER A 161 1.81 11.45 -14.19
C SER A 161 0.41 10.99 -13.77
N ALA A 162 -0.48 10.70 -14.72
CA ALA A 162 -1.88 10.35 -14.44
C ALA A 162 -2.00 9.08 -13.58
N GLY A 163 -1.23 8.04 -13.89
CA GLY A 163 -1.20 6.79 -13.12
C GLY A 163 -0.75 7.02 -11.68
N LEU A 164 0.39 7.69 -11.49
CA LEU A 164 0.93 8.01 -10.15
C LEU A 164 -0.08 8.82 -9.33
N ALA A 165 -0.73 9.80 -9.94
CA ALA A 165 -1.70 10.65 -9.28
C ALA A 165 -2.91 9.86 -8.77
N VAL A 166 -3.43 8.91 -9.55
CA VAL A 166 -4.52 8.04 -9.11
C VAL A 166 -4.12 7.19 -7.91
N ASN A 167 -2.94 6.59 -7.92
CA ASN A 167 -2.45 5.82 -6.78
C ASN A 167 -2.26 6.70 -5.54
N LEU A 168 -1.71 7.91 -5.66
CA LEU A 168 -1.63 8.84 -4.53
C LEU A 168 -3.00 9.25 -3.98
N ILE A 169 -3.98 9.49 -4.85
CA ILE A 169 -5.34 9.83 -4.42
C ILE A 169 -5.99 8.64 -3.70
N LEU A 170 -5.83 7.43 -4.22
CA LEU A 170 -6.31 6.22 -3.55
C LEU A 170 -5.64 6.05 -2.19
N ALA A 171 -4.32 6.22 -2.11
CA ALA A 171 -3.60 6.20 -0.84
C ALA A 171 -4.14 7.27 0.14
N ALA A 172 -4.37 8.49 -0.32
CA ALA A 172 -4.91 9.57 0.50
C ALA A 172 -6.34 9.31 1.00
N ILE A 173 -7.17 8.60 0.21
CA ILE A 173 -8.53 8.21 0.60
C ILE A 173 -8.48 7.06 1.62
N PHE A 174 -7.66 6.04 1.37
CA PHE A 174 -7.61 4.85 2.22
C PHE A 174 -6.77 5.02 3.49
N PHE A 175 -5.84 5.99 3.54
CA PHE A 175 -5.05 6.30 4.73
C PHE A 175 -5.91 6.60 5.97
N PRO A 176 -6.81 7.60 5.96
CA PRO A 176 -7.65 7.87 7.13
C PRO A 176 -8.58 6.70 7.44
N LEU A 177 -9.04 5.95 6.43
CA LEU A 177 -9.85 4.75 6.66
C LEU A 177 -9.05 3.67 7.40
N ALA A 178 -7.81 3.42 6.99
CA ALA A 178 -6.94 2.44 7.63
C ALA A 178 -6.62 2.80 9.09
N ILE A 179 -6.52 4.09 9.42
CA ILE A 179 -6.18 4.56 10.77
C ILE A 179 -7.40 4.67 11.69
N TYR A 180 -8.48 5.29 11.22
CA TYR A 180 -9.60 5.66 12.08
C TYR A 180 -10.73 4.62 12.10
N LEU A 181 -10.87 3.80 11.06
CA LEU A 181 -11.96 2.83 11.00
C LEU A 181 -11.80 1.66 12.01
N PRO A 182 -10.59 1.10 12.24
CA PRO A 182 -10.42 0.04 13.24
C PRO A 182 -10.91 0.42 14.65
N PRO A 183 -10.47 1.52 15.30
CA PRO A 183 -10.99 1.87 16.62
C PRO A 183 -12.50 2.14 16.63
N MET A 184 -13.06 2.67 15.53
CA MET A 184 -14.50 2.95 15.42
C MET A 184 -15.37 1.69 15.31
N LEU A 185 -14.85 0.63 14.68
CA LEU A 185 -15.59 -0.63 14.48
C LEU A 185 -15.33 -1.67 15.57
N SER A 186 -14.40 -1.39 16.48
CA SER A 186 -14.00 -2.30 17.55
C SER A 186 -15.18 -2.64 18.46
N GLN A 187 -15.33 -3.92 18.79
CA GLN A 187 -16.36 -4.40 19.73
C GLN A 187 -15.76 -4.84 21.07
N GLY A 188 -14.46 -4.65 21.25
CA GLY A 188 -13.72 -5.06 22.43
C GLY A 188 -12.21 -5.08 22.17
N LEU A 189 -11.44 -5.44 23.18
CA LEU A 189 -9.99 -5.57 23.06
C LEU A 189 -9.57 -7.01 23.34
N GLN A 190 -8.99 -7.68 22.34
CA GLN A 190 -8.47 -9.04 22.51
C GLN A 190 -7.09 -9.01 23.17
N ILE A 191 -6.92 -9.82 24.20
CA ILE A 191 -5.64 -10.04 24.87
C ILE A 191 -4.82 -11.02 24.01
N VAL A 192 -3.71 -10.55 23.45
CA VAL A 192 -2.79 -11.37 22.61
C VAL A 192 -1.55 -11.82 23.36
N GLY A 193 -1.34 -11.30 24.57
CA GLY A 193 -0.24 -11.71 25.44
C GLY A 193 -0.33 -11.03 26.81
N GLU A 194 0.43 -11.54 27.77
CA GLU A 194 0.41 -11.07 29.15
C GLU A 194 1.83 -10.97 29.71
N LEU A 195 2.02 -10.04 30.63
CA LEU A 195 3.26 -9.87 31.39
C LEU A 195 3.15 -10.63 32.71
N LYS A 196 4.16 -11.44 33.03
CA LYS A 196 4.22 -12.18 34.30
C LYS A 196 4.18 -11.22 35.49
N ASN A 197 3.50 -11.63 36.55
CA ASN A 197 3.35 -10.91 37.82
C ASN A 197 2.51 -9.62 37.77
N TYR A 198 1.92 -9.28 36.62
CA TYR A 198 0.97 -8.16 36.51
C TYR A 198 -0.48 -8.58 36.86
N PRO A 199 -1.39 -7.61 37.09
CA PRO A 199 -2.75 -7.89 37.54
C PRO A 199 -3.54 -8.90 36.68
N ALA A 200 -3.42 -8.86 35.35
CA ALA A 200 -4.08 -9.84 34.48
C ALA A 200 -3.58 -11.27 34.70
N TYR A 201 -2.25 -11.44 34.69
CA TYR A 201 -1.60 -12.73 34.93
C TYR A 201 -1.95 -13.29 36.31
N ASN A 202 -1.89 -12.46 37.35
CA ASN A 202 -2.20 -12.86 38.73
C ASN A 202 -3.68 -13.25 38.91
N SER A 203 -4.56 -12.68 38.08
CA SER A 203 -5.98 -13.00 38.05
C SER A 203 -6.31 -14.18 37.13
N SER A 204 -5.29 -14.84 36.56
CA SER A 204 -5.42 -15.99 35.66
C SER A 204 -6.34 -15.72 34.46
N ILE A 205 -6.28 -14.51 33.92
CA ILE A 205 -7.02 -14.18 32.69
C ILE A 205 -6.42 -15.02 31.54
N PRO A 206 -7.22 -15.72 30.75
CA PRO A 206 -6.69 -16.46 29.61
C PRO A 206 -6.30 -15.52 28.45
N VAL A 207 -5.16 -15.78 27.80
CA VAL A 207 -4.86 -15.22 26.48
C VAL A 207 -5.97 -15.56 25.49
N ASN A 208 -6.27 -14.65 24.57
CA ASN A 208 -7.41 -14.62 23.66
C ASN A 208 -8.77 -14.28 24.31
N SER A 209 -8.81 -13.97 25.61
CA SER A 209 -10.00 -13.33 26.17
C SER A 209 -10.18 -11.93 25.59
N ILE A 210 -11.42 -11.49 25.43
CA ILE A 210 -11.77 -10.18 24.90
C ILE A 210 -12.35 -9.34 26.02
N ILE A 211 -11.73 -8.20 26.29
CA ILE A 211 -12.24 -7.19 27.21
C ILE A 211 -13.39 -6.47 26.51
N LEU A 212 -14.61 -6.70 26.99
CA LEU A 212 -15.83 -6.04 26.52
C LEU A 212 -16.14 -4.78 27.33
N GLY A 213 -15.69 -4.74 28.58
CA GLY A 213 -15.96 -3.62 29.46
C GLY A 213 -15.16 -3.64 30.76
N ILE A 214 -15.24 -2.53 31.49
CA ILE A 214 -14.67 -2.32 32.82
C ILE A 214 -15.67 -1.54 33.67
N ASP A 215 -15.98 -2.06 34.86
CA ASP A 215 -16.95 -1.50 35.81
C ASP A 215 -18.30 -1.15 35.16
N GLY A 216 -18.80 -2.04 34.32
CA GLY A 216 -20.07 -1.87 33.62
C GLY A 216 -20.04 -0.92 32.41
N HIS A 217 -18.88 -0.31 32.09
CA HIS A 217 -18.72 0.53 30.91
C HIS A 217 -18.12 -0.26 29.76
N SER A 218 -18.70 -0.14 28.56
CA SER A 218 -18.18 -0.81 27.37
C SER A 218 -16.85 -0.20 26.93
N ILE A 219 -15.92 -1.06 26.52
CA ILE A 219 -14.57 -0.68 26.09
C ILE A 219 -14.35 -1.10 24.65
N HIS A 220 -13.96 -0.14 23.82
CA HIS A 220 -13.69 -0.33 22.40
C HIS A 220 -12.23 -0.02 22.04
N THR A 221 -11.56 0.83 22.82
CA THR A 221 -10.18 1.26 22.56
C THR A 221 -9.27 1.13 23.77
N SER A 222 -7.97 0.95 23.51
CA SER A 222 -6.95 0.88 24.56
C SER A 222 -6.91 2.15 25.41
N THR A 223 -7.08 3.34 24.80
CA THR A 223 -7.14 4.62 25.53
C THR A 223 -8.33 4.70 26.48
N GLN A 224 -9.50 4.16 26.09
CA GLN A 224 -10.64 4.07 27.00
C GLN A 224 -10.30 3.18 28.19
N LEU A 225 -9.77 1.97 27.94
CA LEU A 225 -9.38 1.05 29.00
C LEU A 225 -8.38 1.68 29.97
N GLU A 226 -7.33 2.31 29.43
CA GLU A 226 -6.29 2.99 30.19
C GLU A 226 -6.89 4.07 31.12
N THR A 227 -7.85 4.85 30.62
CA THR A 227 -8.54 5.89 31.40
C THR A 227 -9.23 5.33 32.65
N TYR A 228 -9.83 4.13 32.55
CA TYR A 228 -10.44 3.47 33.71
C TYR A 228 -9.40 2.83 34.62
N LEU A 229 -8.35 2.21 34.06
CA LEU A 229 -7.27 1.59 34.84
C LEU A 229 -6.52 2.62 35.68
N HIS A 230 -6.35 3.86 35.21
CA HIS A 230 -5.72 4.97 35.94
C HIS A 230 -6.39 5.33 37.27
N ARG A 231 -7.63 4.86 37.52
CA ARG A 231 -8.30 5.02 38.81
C ARG A 231 -7.67 4.15 39.91
N GLY A 232 -6.93 3.11 39.54
CA GLY A 232 -6.30 2.16 40.46
C GLY A 232 -7.31 1.31 41.23
N GLY A 233 -6.82 0.47 42.14
CA GLY A 233 -7.65 -0.34 43.02
C GLY A 233 -8.33 -1.52 42.33
N ILE A 234 -9.40 -2.05 42.93
CA ILE A 234 -10.11 -3.20 42.40
C ILE A 234 -11.06 -2.76 41.29
N GLN A 235 -10.81 -3.21 40.07
CA GLN A 235 -11.66 -2.98 38.90
C GLN A 235 -12.28 -4.30 38.44
N THR A 236 -13.49 -4.26 37.91
CA THR A 236 -14.17 -5.45 37.42
C THR A 236 -14.21 -5.45 35.89
N LEU A 237 -13.44 -6.35 35.27
CA LEU A 237 -13.44 -6.55 33.82
C LEU A 237 -14.58 -7.46 33.41
N THR A 238 -15.32 -7.07 32.39
CA THR A 238 -16.25 -7.96 31.67
C THR A 238 -15.51 -8.56 30.49
N LEU A 239 -15.36 -9.89 30.49
CA LEU A 239 -14.59 -10.64 29.50
C LEU A 239 -15.48 -11.60 28.72
N LEU A 240 -15.22 -11.72 27.43
CA LEU A 240 -15.59 -12.89 26.63
C LEU A 240 -14.40 -13.84 26.60
N PHE A 241 -14.55 -15.01 27.22
CA PHE A 241 -13.50 -16.01 27.33
C PHE A 241 -13.36 -16.84 26.04
N PRO A 242 -12.22 -17.52 25.82
CA PRO A 242 -12.00 -18.35 24.63
C PRO A 242 -13.01 -19.48 24.42
N ASN A 243 -13.67 -19.94 25.50
CA ASN A 243 -14.74 -20.94 25.44
C ASN A 243 -16.10 -20.37 25.01
N GLY A 244 -16.18 -19.06 24.73
CA GLY A 244 -17.41 -18.37 24.33
C GLY A 244 -18.28 -17.88 25.48
N SER A 245 -17.92 -18.19 26.74
CA SER A 245 -18.66 -17.68 27.91
C SER A 245 -18.30 -16.23 28.21
N ILE A 246 -19.28 -15.47 28.70
CA ILE A 246 -19.06 -14.11 29.21
C ILE A 246 -19.04 -14.17 30.73
N GLY A 247 -18.07 -13.53 31.35
CA GLY A 247 -17.98 -13.44 32.81
C GLY A 247 -17.19 -12.23 33.27
N ASN A 248 -17.26 -11.98 34.58
CA ASN A 248 -16.59 -10.86 35.21
C ASN A 248 -15.37 -11.36 36.00
N VAL A 249 -14.27 -10.62 35.90
CA VAL A 249 -13.04 -10.87 36.66
C VAL A 249 -12.64 -9.59 37.38
N SER A 250 -12.56 -9.66 38.71
CA SER A 250 -12.04 -8.54 39.51
C SER A 250 -10.52 -8.58 39.52
N VAL A 251 -9.89 -7.50 39.07
CA VAL A 251 -8.45 -7.31 39.01
C VAL A 251 -8.04 -6.21 39.96
N ASN A 252 -6.96 -6.42 40.72
CA ASN A 252 -6.41 -5.38 41.57
C ASN A 252 -5.31 -4.62 40.82
N ILE A 253 -5.62 -3.39 40.39
CA ILE A 253 -4.69 -2.49 39.72
C ILE A 253 -3.84 -1.77 40.79
N SER A 254 -2.85 -2.50 41.28
CA SER A 254 -1.91 -2.05 42.32
C SER A 254 -0.53 -1.67 41.77
N ASP A 255 -0.29 -1.87 40.48
CA ASP A 255 0.94 -1.46 39.82
C ASP A 255 1.07 0.08 39.81
N PRO A 256 2.24 0.67 40.12
CA PRO A 256 2.40 2.13 40.16
C PRO A 256 2.13 2.85 38.83
N GLN A 257 2.22 2.15 37.70
CA GLN A 257 1.88 2.69 36.38
C GLN A 257 0.42 2.38 35.99
N HIS A 258 -0.35 1.79 36.92
CA HIS A 258 -1.72 1.35 36.74
C HIS A 258 -1.92 0.42 35.53
N LEU A 259 -0.91 -0.40 35.24
CA LEU A 259 -0.95 -1.31 34.10
C LEU A 259 -1.67 -2.61 34.45
N LEU A 260 -2.52 -3.07 33.53
CA LEU A 260 -3.10 -4.41 33.57
C LEU A 260 -2.05 -5.49 33.21
N GLY A 261 -1.03 -5.12 32.42
CA GLY A 261 0.05 -6.00 31.98
C GLY A 261 -0.32 -6.94 30.84
N VAL A 262 -1.03 -6.42 29.83
CA VAL A 262 -1.50 -7.18 28.66
C VAL A 262 -1.12 -6.49 27.36
N TYR A 263 -0.87 -7.29 26.32
CA TYR A 263 -0.79 -6.83 24.95
C TYR A 263 -2.18 -6.95 24.32
N LEU A 264 -2.65 -5.88 23.68
CA LEU A 264 -4.02 -5.77 23.17
C LEU A 264 -4.03 -5.58 21.66
N THR A 265 -5.05 -6.15 21.02
CA THR A 265 -5.47 -5.79 19.67
C THR A 265 -6.98 -5.55 19.64
N TYR A 266 -7.47 -4.90 18.59
CA TYR A 266 -8.91 -4.71 18.43
C TYR A 266 -9.61 -6.04 18.11
N TYR A 267 -10.76 -6.24 18.75
CA TYR A 267 -11.65 -7.34 18.45
C TYR A 267 -12.76 -6.89 17.51
N PHE A 268 -12.97 -7.65 16.43
CA PHE A 268 -14.02 -7.43 15.47
C PHE A 268 -14.81 -8.71 15.18
N PRO A 269 -16.04 -8.61 14.66
CA PRO A 269 -16.69 -9.73 14.00
C PRO A 269 -15.85 -10.25 12.80
N PRO A 270 -15.90 -11.55 12.47
CA PRO A 270 -15.07 -12.13 11.40
C PRO A 270 -15.12 -11.40 10.05
N PHE A 271 -16.30 -10.94 9.62
CA PHE A 271 -16.45 -10.25 8.34
C PHE A 271 -15.82 -8.85 8.30
N ILE A 272 -15.64 -8.20 9.46
CA ILE A 272 -15.01 -6.88 9.56
C ILE A 272 -13.50 -6.99 9.37
N TYR A 273 -12.86 -8.07 9.83
CA TYR A 273 -11.43 -8.30 9.57
C TYR A 273 -11.12 -8.28 8.08
N SER A 274 -11.91 -8.99 7.27
CA SER A 274 -11.74 -9.00 5.80
C SER A 274 -11.83 -7.61 5.17
N LEU A 275 -12.77 -6.78 5.64
CA LEU A 275 -12.94 -5.42 5.14
C LEU A 275 -11.76 -4.53 5.53
N LEU A 276 -11.34 -4.60 6.80
CA LEU A 276 -10.22 -3.81 7.32
C LEU A 276 -8.90 -4.21 6.66
N ASP A 277 -8.64 -5.51 6.49
CA ASP A 277 -7.47 -6.01 5.76
C ASP A 277 -7.45 -5.44 4.34
N PHE A 278 -8.58 -5.49 3.62
CA PHE A 278 -8.68 -4.90 2.29
C PHE A 278 -8.43 -3.39 2.29
N ILE A 279 -8.98 -2.64 3.24
CA ILE A 279 -8.76 -1.19 3.38
C ILE A 279 -7.29 -0.87 3.63
N ILE A 280 -6.65 -1.60 4.56
CA ILE A 280 -5.23 -1.45 4.88
C ILE A 280 -4.40 -1.75 3.63
N TRP A 281 -4.70 -2.84 2.92
CA TRP A 281 -3.98 -3.19 1.69
C TRP A 281 -4.22 -2.21 0.55
N MET A 282 -5.41 -1.63 0.42
CA MET A 282 -5.66 -0.56 -0.54
C MET A 282 -4.80 0.67 -0.25
N PHE A 283 -4.64 1.06 1.02
CA PHE A 283 -3.69 2.11 1.39
C PHE A 283 -2.25 1.70 1.06
N THR A 284 -1.78 0.58 1.62
CA THR A 284 -0.39 0.13 1.51
C THR A 284 0.03 -0.04 0.06
N ILE A 285 -0.75 -0.76 -0.76
CA ILE A 285 -0.42 -1.00 -2.17
C ILE A 285 -0.42 0.30 -2.96
N ASN A 286 -1.41 1.17 -2.79
CA ASN A 286 -1.44 2.42 -3.56
C ASN A 286 -0.32 3.38 -3.18
N PHE A 287 -0.01 3.48 -1.89
CA PHE A 287 1.11 4.28 -1.41
C PHE A 287 2.46 3.72 -1.91
N SER A 288 2.66 2.41 -1.80
CA SER A 288 3.87 1.73 -2.32
C SER A 288 4.01 1.87 -3.83
N LEU A 289 2.93 1.66 -4.60
CA LEU A 289 2.95 1.84 -6.06
C LEU A 289 3.26 3.28 -6.43
N ALA A 290 2.69 4.27 -5.74
CA ALA A 290 2.98 5.68 -6.01
C ALA A 290 4.45 6.06 -5.72
N LEU A 291 5.03 5.54 -4.63
CA LEU A 291 6.45 5.77 -4.31
C LEU A 291 7.38 5.03 -5.26
N PHE A 292 7.14 3.73 -5.49
CA PHE A 292 7.97 2.91 -6.35
C PHE A 292 7.88 3.35 -7.82
N ASN A 293 6.66 3.47 -8.37
CA ASN A 293 6.49 3.95 -9.73
C ASN A 293 6.82 5.43 -9.88
N GLY A 294 6.84 6.20 -8.79
CA GLY A 294 7.26 7.60 -8.78
C GLY A 294 8.77 7.80 -8.78
N ALA A 295 9.53 6.91 -8.16
CA ALA A 295 10.99 6.99 -8.14
C ALA A 295 11.58 6.96 -9.56
N PRO A 296 12.70 7.64 -9.83
CA PRO A 296 13.33 7.71 -11.15
C PRO A 296 14.12 6.44 -11.46
N LEU A 297 13.41 5.32 -11.58
CA LEU A 297 13.94 4.00 -11.88
C LEU A 297 13.68 3.68 -13.36
N ILE A 298 14.52 2.86 -13.98
CA ILE A 298 14.52 2.64 -15.44
C ILE A 298 13.15 2.20 -15.99
N ILE A 299 12.41 1.39 -15.23
CA ILE A 299 11.15 0.76 -15.67
C ILE A 299 9.88 1.53 -15.24
N THR A 300 10.02 2.57 -14.42
CA THR A 300 8.89 3.23 -13.78
C THR A 300 8.47 4.48 -14.54
N ASP A 301 7.23 4.92 -14.33
CA ASP A 301 6.74 6.16 -14.93
C ASP A 301 7.46 7.39 -14.39
N GLY A 302 7.91 7.35 -13.13
CA GLY A 302 8.83 8.30 -12.54
C GLY A 302 10.15 8.41 -13.29
N GLY A 303 10.72 7.29 -13.76
CA GLY A 303 11.88 7.29 -14.64
C GLY A 303 11.61 7.96 -15.98
N LYS A 304 10.43 7.73 -16.57
CA LYS A 304 10.00 8.40 -17.81
C LYS A 304 9.79 9.90 -17.59
N VAL A 305 9.15 10.31 -16.49
CA VAL A 305 8.99 11.71 -16.09
C VAL A 305 10.34 12.38 -15.88
N PHE A 306 11.26 11.70 -15.19
CA PHE A 306 12.63 12.16 -14.98
C PHE A 306 13.37 12.35 -16.30
N ASN A 307 13.24 11.40 -17.24
CA ASN A 307 13.84 11.48 -18.56
C ASN A 307 13.32 12.70 -19.34
N GLU A 308 12.01 12.95 -19.33
CA GLU A 308 11.43 14.12 -19.97
C GLU A 308 11.94 15.43 -19.33
N LEU A 309 11.99 15.50 -18.00
CA LEU A 309 12.53 16.66 -17.26
C LEU A 309 13.99 16.95 -17.64
N LEU A 310 14.82 15.90 -17.68
CA LEU A 310 16.24 16.01 -18.06
C LEU A 310 16.44 16.41 -19.52
N LYS A 311 15.64 15.86 -20.45
CA LYS A 311 15.65 16.26 -21.87
C LYS A 311 15.36 17.76 -22.02
N LYS A 312 14.42 18.29 -21.24
CA LYS A 312 14.12 19.74 -21.23
C LYS A 312 15.28 20.59 -20.72
N LEU A 313 16.15 20.05 -19.86
CA LEU A 313 17.38 20.68 -19.38
C LEU A 313 18.58 20.48 -20.32
N GLY A 314 18.39 19.85 -21.49
CA GLY A 314 19.47 19.60 -22.46
C GLY A 314 20.31 18.36 -22.16
N VAL A 315 19.92 17.55 -21.17
CA VAL A 315 20.61 16.28 -20.87
C VAL A 315 20.14 15.21 -21.85
N ASN A 316 21.10 14.51 -22.46
CA ASN A 316 20.79 13.45 -23.42
C ASN A 316 20.22 12.20 -22.72
N GLU A 317 19.55 11.36 -23.50
CA GLU A 317 18.85 10.17 -23.00
C GLU A 317 19.80 9.10 -22.43
N LYS A 318 21.01 8.97 -22.98
CA LYS A 318 22.01 8.03 -22.45
C LYS A 318 22.45 8.39 -21.03
N THR A 319 22.71 9.68 -20.79
CA THR A 319 23.05 10.20 -19.46
C THR A 319 21.88 10.07 -18.49
N SER A 320 20.64 10.31 -18.95
CA SER A 320 19.44 10.08 -18.15
C SER A 320 19.32 8.63 -17.69
N TYR A 321 19.47 7.65 -18.59
CA TYR A 321 19.45 6.23 -18.22
C TYR A 321 20.62 5.82 -17.32
N LEU A 322 21.80 6.42 -17.49
CA LEU A 322 22.94 6.18 -16.59
C LEU A 322 22.60 6.61 -15.15
N ILE A 323 22.03 7.80 -14.98
CA ILE A 323 21.62 8.31 -13.65
C ILE A 323 20.54 7.39 -13.06
N GLN A 324 19.52 7.03 -13.83
CA GLN A 324 18.46 6.11 -13.38
C GLN A 324 19.01 4.73 -13.02
N GLY A 325 20.02 4.23 -13.74
CA GLY A 325 20.72 2.99 -13.41
C GLY A 325 21.43 3.05 -12.06
N ILE A 326 22.13 4.15 -11.78
CA ILE A 326 22.75 4.39 -10.48
C ILE A 326 21.69 4.43 -9.37
N ILE A 327 20.58 5.17 -9.57
CA ILE A 327 19.50 5.24 -8.59
C ILE A 327 18.84 3.87 -8.38
N THR A 328 18.69 3.08 -9.44
CA THR A 328 18.15 1.71 -9.35
C THR A 328 19.08 0.81 -8.52
N MET A 329 20.40 0.91 -8.70
CA MET A 329 21.37 0.17 -7.87
C MET A 329 21.33 0.61 -6.41
N LEU A 330 21.16 1.91 -6.14
CA LEU A 330 20.98 2.43 -4.77
C LEU A 330 19.68 1.90 -4.15
N PHE A 331 18.58 1.89 -4.91
CA PHE A 331 17.30 1.35 -4.45
C PHE A 331 17.39 -0.15 -4.11
N ILE A 332 18.03 -0.96 -4.97
CA ILE A 332 18.27 -2.39 -4.70
C ILE A 332 19.13 -2.55 -3.43
N SER A 333 20.19 -1.75 -3.30
CA SER A 333 21.04 -1.76 -2.10
C SER A 333 20.24 -1.43 -0.84
N ALA A 334 19.36 -0.42 -0.91
CA ALA A 334 18.50 -0.02 0.20
C ALA A 334 17.52 -1.13 0.63
N ILE A 335 16.97 -1.89 -0.32
CA ILE A 335 16.15 -3.08 -0.04
C ILE A 335 16.99 -4.17 0.64
N LEU A 336 18.17 -4.49 0.10
CA LEU A 336 19.02 -5.56 0.64
C LEU A 336 19.45 -5.27 2.08
N LEU A 337 19.81 -4.02 2.37
CA LEU A 337 20.12 -3.56 3.72
C LEU A 337 18.90 -3.62 4.65
N SER A 338 17.70 -3.32 4.13
CA SER A 338 16.44 -3.40 4.89
C SER A 338 16.11 -4.82 5.35
N ILE A 339 16.44 -5.83 4.53
CA ILE A 339 16.20 -7.25 4.83
C ILE A 339 17.28 -7.81 5.77
N ASN A 340 18.55 -7.45 5.54
CA ASN A 340 19.69 -7.88 6.36
C ASN A 340 20.33 -6.66 7.02
N PRO A 341 19.77 -6.13 8.13
CA PRO A 341 20.43 -5.04 8.83
C PRO A 341 21.81 -5.52 9.28
N LEU A 342 22.86 -4.77 8.92
CA LEU A 342 24.20 -5.00 9.43
C LEU A 342 24.13 -4.91 10.96
N GLN A 343 24.42 -6.01 11.64
CA GLN A 343 24.34 -6.13 13.11
C GLN A 343 25.36 -5.23 13.81
#